data_AF-A0A519YPP3-F1
#
_entry.id   AF-A0A519YPP3-F1
#
_cell.length_a   1.000
_cell.length_b   1.000
_cell.length_c   1.000
_cell.angle_alpha   90.00
_cell.angle_beta   90.00
_cell.angle_gamma   90.00
#
_symmetry.space_group_name_H-M   'P 1'
#
loop_
_entity.id
_entity.type
_entity.pdbx_description
1 polymer ?
#
loop_
_entity_poly.entity_id
_entity_poly.type
_entity_poly.pdbx_seq_one_letter_code
_entity_poly.pdbx_strand_id
1 'polypeptide(L)'
;VESLFLQAEAKQRGLNVSTSSAKALLTAAVRESFVWLGLTSANADTYIANNATYEDVDIDAPGGGLFTILSQKWFALNGIAVYEIWTDFRRTDYVLGDTPNIGFDPGPPISIDPGNSSTVIPKRLLYPQAEYNYNAANVGAQGTISQFTSKVFWDLN
;
A
#
# COMPACT_ATOMS: atom_id res chain seq x y z
N VAL A 1 -13.77 5.38 -1.63
CA VAL A 1 -12.80 5.07 -0.55
C VAL A 1 -11.38 5.50 -0.91
N GLU A 2 -10.77 5.00 -1.99
CA GLU A 2 -9.33 5.24 -2.29
C GLU A 2 -8.89 6.70 -2.55
N SER A 3 -9.68 7.50 -3.27
CA SER A 3 -9.23 8.84 -3.74
C SER A 3 -8.73 9.76 -2.61
N LEU A 4 -9.35 9.72 -1.43
CA LEU A 4 -8.94 10.53 -0.29
C LEU A 4 -7.57 10.09 0.27
N PHE A 5 -7.25 8.80 0.23
CA PHE A 5 -5.92 8.32 0.60
C PHE A 5 -4.85 8.82 -0.37
N LEU A 6 -5.13 8.82 -1.68
CA LEU A 6 -4.20 9.37 -2.69
C LEU A 6 -3.95 10.87 -2.46
N GLN A 7 -5.00 11.63 -2.15
CA GLN A 7 -4.89 13.05 -1.82
C GLN A 7 -4.12 13.27 -0.51
N ALA A 8 -4.36 12.45 0.51
CA ALA A 8 -3.65 12.51 1.78
C ALA A 8 -2.15 12.23 1.59
N GLU A 9 -1.79 11.19 0.84
CA GLU A 9 -0.40 10.86 0.51
C GLU A 9 0.26 12.01 -0.26
N ALA A 10 -0.38 12.49 -1.33
CA ALA A 10 0.15 13.60 -2.11
C ALA A 10 0.37 14.84 -1.25
N LYS A 11 -0.56 15.17 -0.34
CA LYS A 11 -0.41 16.28 0.60
C LYS A 11 0.72 16.05 1.60
N GLN A 12 0.87 14.83 2.12
CA GLN A 12 1.96 14.45 3.04
C GLN A 12 3.33 14.53 2.35
N ARG A 13 3.38 14.24 1.04
CA ARG A 13 4.56 14.42 0.19
C ARG A 13 4.80 15.88 -0.25
N GLY A 14 4.01 16.83 0.24
CA GLY A 14 4.17 18.26 -0.05
C GLY A 14 3.57 18.73 -1.39
N LEU A 15 2.79 17.89 -2.07
CA LEU A 15 2.12 18.28 -3.32
C LEU A 15 0.89 19.14 -3.04
N ASN A 16 0.67 20.16 -3.86
CA ASN A 16 -0.45 21.09 -3.70
C ASN A 16 -1.73 20.58 -4.39
N VAL A 17 -2.30 19.49 -3.86
CA VAL A 17 -3.50 18.84 -4.42
C VAL A 17 -4.81 19.21 -3.73
N SER A 18 -4.74 19.83 -2.55
CA SER A 18 -5.89 20.20 -1.72
C SER A 18 -5.52 21.29 -0.70
N THR A 19 -6.51 22.07 -0.28
CA THR A 19 -6.38 23.04 0.83
C THR A 19 -6.48 22.36 2.20
N SER A 20 -7.04 21.15 2.28
CA SER A 20 -7.08 20.35 3.50
C SER A 20 -5.68 19.81 3.87
N SER A 21 -5.43 19.61 5.16
CA SER A 21 -4.22 18.93 5.63
C SER A 21 -4.25 17.43 5.30
N ALA A 22 -3.09 16.78 5.29
CA ALA A 22 -2.99 15.33 5.13
C ALA A 22 -3.82 14.59 6.19
N LYS A 23 -3.77 15.05 7.45
CA LYS A 23 -4.59 14.53 8.56
C LYS A 23 -6.09 14.62 8.29
N ALA A 24 -6.58 15.75 7.79
CA ALA A 24 -7.99 15.93 7.48
C ALA A 24 -8.44 15.01 6.33
N LEU A 25 -7.62 14.87 5.29
CA LEU A 25 -7.89 13.97 4.17
C LEU A 25 -7.88 12.50 4.59
N LEU A 26 -6.91 12.10 5.42
CA LEU A 26 -6.85 10.76 6.00
C LEU A 26 -8.07 10.46 6.87
N THR A 27 -8.46 11.40 7.74
CA THR A 27 -9.66 11.26 8.58
C THR A 27 -10.91 11.07 7.73
N ALA A 28 -11.06 11.85 6.66
CA ALA A 28 -12.15 11.67 5.70
C ALA A 28 -12.09 10.30 5.02
N ALA A 29 -10.90 9.83 4.62
CA ALA A 29 -10.73 8.53 3.99
C ALA A 29 -11.14 7.37 4.90
N VAL A 30 -10.75 7.40 6.19
CA VAL A 30 -11.14 6.40 7.19
C VAL A 30 -12.65 6.41 7.42
N ARG A 31 -13.28 7.59 7.53
CA ARG A 31 -14.74 7.72 7.62
C ARG A 31 -15.45 7.10 6.42
N GLU A 32 -14.99 7.40 5.20
CA GLU A 32 -15.56 6.83 3.97
C GLU A 32 -15.41 5.31 3.92
N SER A 33 -14.29 4.76 4.42
CA SER A 33 -14.10 3.30 4.53
C SER A 33 -15.14 2.66 5.45
N PHE A 34 -15.35 3.23 6.64
CA PHE A 34 -16.37 2.75 7.58
C PHE A 34 -17.79 2.84 7.00
N VAL A 35 -18.13 3.96 6.35
CA VAL A 35 -19.43 4.14 5.70
C VAL A 35 -19.63 3.15 4.57
N TRP A 36 -18.60 2.87 3.78
CA TRP A 36 -18.66 1.86 2.72
C TRP A 36 -18.96 0.44 3.26
N LEU A 37 -18.43 0.11 4.44
CA LEU A 37 -18.70 -1.15 5.15
C LEU A 37 -20.06 -1.17 5.89
N GLY A 38 -20.88 -0.12 5.75
CA GLY A 38 -22.19 -0.02 6.40
C GLY A 38 -22.16 0.46 7.86
N LEU A 39 -21.03 0.99 8.32
CA LEU A 39 -20.89 1.65 9.62
C LEU A 39 -21.12 3.16 9.49
N THR A 40 -20.93 3.91 10.57
CA THR A 40 -21.10 5.37 10.58
C THR A 40 -19.76 6.10 10.69
N SER A 41 -19.71 7.35 10.25
CA SER A 41 -18.56 8.23 10.50
C SER A 41 -18.24 8.41 11.98
N ALA A 42 -19.24 8.32 12.87
CA ALA A 42 -19.03 8.36 14.31
C ALA A 42 -18.28 7.11 14.84
N ASN A 43 -18.49 5.95 14.22
CA ASN A 43 -17.71 4.76 14.52
C ASN A 43 -16.25 4.93 14.10
N ALA A 44 -16.02 5.53 12.92
CA ALA A 44 -14.66 5.86 12.47
C ALA A 44 -13.97 6.85 13.42
N ASP A 45 -14.67 7.89 13.86
CA ASP A 45 -14.13 8.88 14.81
C ASP A 45 -13.76 8.24 16.15
N THR A 46 -14.59 7.31 16.63
CA THR A 46 -14.31 6.53 17.85
C THR A 46 -13.08 5.63 17.66
N TYR A 47 -12.95 4.97 16.51
CA TYR A 47 -11.78 4.16 16.17
C TYR A 47 -10.49 5.00 16.13
N ILE A 48 -10.52 6.17 15.47
CA ILE A 48 -9.36 7.08 15.43
C ILE A 48 -9.00 7.55 16.84
N ALA A 49 -9.99 7.94 17.65
CA ALA A 49 -9.74 8.42 19.00
C ALA A 49 -9.17 7.34 19.92
N ASN A 50 -9.68 6.10 19.84
CA ASN A 50 -9.21 4.98 20.65
C ASN A 50 -7.80 4.52 20.30
N ASN A 51 -7.33 4.81 19.08
CA ASN A 51 -6.00 4.47 18.60
C ASN A 51 -5.10 5.70 18.46
N ALA A 52 -5.39 6.78 19.19
CA ALA A 52 -4.44 7.88 19.35
C ALA A 52 -3.08 7.33 19.81
N THR A 53 -1.97 7.89 19.31
CA THR A 53 -0.58 7.41 19.51
C THR A 53 -0.13 6.15 18.77
N TYR A 54 -1.04 5.35 18.19
CA TYR A 54 -0.64 4.22 17.36
C TYR A 54 -0.25 4.71 15.97
N GLU A 55 0.96 4.40 15.51
CA GLU A 55 1.54 5.00 14.30
C GLU A 55 0.81 4.60 13.01
N ASP A 56 0.14 3.46 13.00
CA ASP A 56 -0.65 2.99 11.87
C ASP A 56 -2.04 3.66 11.78
N VAL A 57 -2.49 4.38 12.82
CA VAL A 57 -3.77 5.12 12.85
C VAL A 57 -3.61 6.63 13.05
N ASP A 58 -2.69 7.05 13.89
CA ASP A 58 -2.40 8.44 14.23
C ASP A 58 -1.25 9.00 13.39
N ILE A 59 -1.62 9.86 12.44
CA ILE A 59 -0.67 10.49 11.51
C ILE A 59 0.36 11.39 12.20
N ASP A 60 0.05 11.91 13.40
CA ASP A 60 0.95 12.79 14.14
C ASP A 60 1.84 12.02 15.12
N ALA A 61 1.69 10.69 15.22
CA ALA A 61 2.58 9.87 16.03
C ALA A 61 4.03 9.94 15.51
N PRO A 62 5.05 9.69 16.36
CA PRO A 62 6.46 9.81 15.97
C PRO A 62 6.85 9.05 14.70
N GLY A 63 6.25 7.87 14.46
CA GLY A 63 6.40 7.08 13.23
C GLY A 63 5.21 7.10 12.28
N GLY A 64 4.30 8.08 12.42
CA GLY A 64 3.12 8.22 11.58
C GLY A 64 3.39 8.80 10.19
N GLY A 65 2.60 9.79 9.77
CA GLY A 65 2.75 10.44 8.47
C GLY A 65 2.40 9.51 7.29
N LEU A 66 3.39 9.22 6.43
CA LEU A 66 3.19 8.35 5.26
C LEU A 66 2.87 6.91 5.67
N PHE A 67 3.46 6.42 6.75
CA PHE A 67 3.16 5.10 7.27
C PHE A 67 1.68 4.95 7.58
N THR A 68 1.12 5.87 8.37
CA THR A 68 -0.30 5.87 8.73
C THR A 68 -1.20 5.88 7.50
N ILE A 69 -0.89 6.72 6.50
CA ILE A 69 -1.71 6.84 5.29
C ILE A 69 -1.72 5.52 4.51
N LEU A 70 -0.55 4.90 4.31
CA LEU A 70 -0.44 3.64 3.59
C LEU A 70 -1.05 2.47 4.38
N SER A 71 -0.90 2.43 5.70
CA SER A 71 -1.50 1.41 6.57
C SER A 71 -3.03 1.49 6.57
N GLN A 72 -3.61 2.68 6.76
CA GLN A 72 -5.06 2.85 6.69
C GLN A 72 -5.61 2.56 5.28
N LYS A 73 -4.87 2.91 4.22
CA LYS A 73 -5.25 2.55 2.84
C LYS A 73 -5.23 1.03 2.66
N TRP A 74 -4.22 0.34 3.20
CA TRP A 74 -4.15 -1.12 3.18
C TRP A 74 -5.35 -1.77 3.88
N PHE A 75 -5.68 -1.32 5.09
CA PHE A 75 -6.87 -1.80 5.82
C PHE A 75 -8.16 -1.54 5.05
N ALA A 76 -8.30 -0.35 4.47
CA ALA A 76 -9.50 0.04 3.74
C ALA A 76 -9.70 -0.70 2.41
N LEU A 77 -8.64 -1.19 1.77
CA LEU A 77 -8.70 -1.86 0.47
C LEU A 77 -8.54 -3.38 0.54
N ASN A 78 -8.25 -3.93 1.73
CA ASN A 78 -8.09 -5.36 1.89
C ASN A 78 -9.41 -6.09 1.53
N GLY A 79 -9.34 -7.05 0.62
CA GLY A 79 -10.52 -7.75 0.10
C GLY A 79 -11.39 -6.95 -0.89
N ILE A 80 -11.04 -5.68 -1.18
CA ILE A 80 -11.77 -4.82 -2.14
C ILE A 80 -10.92 -4.56 -3.39
N ALA A 81 -9.69 -4.09 -3.20
CA ALA A 81 -8.78 -3.69 -4.28
C ALA A 81 -7.36 -4.20 -4.01
N VAL A 82 -7.21 -5.52 -3.98
CA VAL A 82 -5.94 -6.19 -3.60
C VAL A 82 -4.78 -5.89 -4.55
N TYR A 83 -5.06 -5.60 -5.83
CA TYR A 83 -4.02 -5.19 -6.78
C TYR A 83 -3.47 -3.80 -6.47
N GLU A 84 -4.29 -2.87 -5.96
CA GLU A 84 -3.81 -1.54 -5.55
C GLU A 84 -2.90 -1.64 -4.33
N ILE A 85 -3.22 -2.53 -3.38
CA ILE A 85 -2.34 -2.82 -2.24
C ILE A 85 -0.96 -3.33 -2.73
N TRP A 86 -0.96 -4.28 -3.67
CA TRP A 86 0.28 -4.82 -4.21
C TRP A 86 1.05 -3.78 -5.04
N THR A 87 0.34 -2.87 -5.70
CA THR A 87 0.93 -1.70 -6.37
C THR A 87 1.54 -0.73 -5.38
N ASP A 88 0.84 -0.39 -4.29
CA ASP A 88 1.33 0.49 -3.24
C ASP A 88 2.62 -0.05 -2.62
N PHE A 89 2.67 -1.34 -2.29
CA PHE A 89 3.86 -2.01 -1.77
C PHE A 89 5.08 -1.89 -2.70
N ARG A 90 4.87 -1.95 -4.03
CA ARG A 90 5.94 -1.89 -5.03
C ARG A 90 6.35 -0.44 -5.38
N ARG A 91 5.39 0.46 -5.53
CA ARG A 91 5.64 1.84 -5.98
C ARG A 91 6.22 2.72 -4.87
N THR A 92 5.95 2.39 -3.61
CA THR A 92 6.29 3.27 -2.50
C THR A 92 7.79 3.24 -2.24
N ASP A 93 8.39 4.41 -2.09
CA ASP A 93 9.76 4.61 -1.57
C ASP A 93 9.84 4.37 -0.06
N TYR A 94 8.70 4.11 0.58
CA TYR A 94 8.57 3.92 2.02
C TYR A 94 8.45 2.43 2.36
N VAL A 95 9.46 1.89 3.03
CA VAL A 95 9.36 0.56 3.64
C VAL A 95 8.52 0.69 4.91
N LEU A 96 7.27 0.19 4.86
CA LEU A 96 6.37 0.14 6.03
C LEU A 96 7.13 -0.45 7.22
N GLY A 97 7.17 0.24 8.36
CA GLY A 97 7.84 -0.28 9.56
C GLY A 97 9.33 0.05 9.74
N ASP A 98 10.03 0.56 8.71
CA ASP A 98 11.50 0.67 8.72
C ASP A 98 12.05 2.09 8.94
N THR A 99 11.39 3.16 8.48
CA THR A 99 11.90 4.55 8.67
C THR A 99 10.79 5.55 9.05
N PRO A 100 10.63 5.88 10.34
CA PRO A 100 11.42 5.39 11.46
C PRO A 100 11.16 3.90 11.71
N ASN A 101 12.18 3.19 12.21
CA ASN A 101 12.04 1.79 12.58
C ASN A 101 11.13 1.74 13.81
N ILE A 102 9.88 1.34 13.57
CA ILE A 102 8.82 1.31 14.57
C ILE A 102 8.60 -0.09 15.14
N GLY A 103 9.54 -1.01 14.88
CA GLY A 103 9.48 -2.38 15.39
C GLY A 103 8.41 -3.28 14.75
N PHE A 104 7.82 -2.85 13.63
CA PHE A 104 6.93 -3.68 12.81
C PHE A 104 7.73 -4.37 11.71
N ASP A 105 7.35 -5.62 11.40
CA ASP A 105 7.96 -6.34 10.27
C ASP A 105 7.72 -5.58 8.96
N PRO A 106 8.78 -5.36 8.16
CA PRO A 106 8.65 -4.57 6.96
C PRO A 106 7.83 -5.26 5.88
N GLY A 107 6.73 -4.61 5.47
CA GLY A 107 5.82 -5.09 4.43
C GLY A 107 4.74 -6.08 4.91
N PRO A 108 3.94 -6.66 4.00
CA PRO A 108 2.95 -7.65 4.39
C PRO A 108 3.65 -8.93 4.90
N PRO A 109 3.05 -9.62 5.90
CA PRO A 109 3.67 -10.77 6.52
C PRO A 109 3.92 -11.88 5.49
N ILE A 110 5.14 -12.43 5.50
CA ILE A 110 5.51 -13.56 4.65
C ILE A 110 5.06 -14.86 5.33
N SER A 111 4.52 -15.79 4.54
CA SER A 111 4.13 -17.10 5.04
C SER A 111 5.33 -17.86 5.63
N ILE A 112 5.15 -18.40 6.85
CA ILE A 112 6.10 -19.29 7.53
C ILE A 112 5.95 -20.76 7.12
N ASP A 113 5.08 -21.05 6.15
CA ASP A 113 4.87 -22.40 5.64
C ASP A 113 6.20 -23.00 5.13
N PRO A 114 6.58 -24.24 5.53
CA PRO A 114 7.83 -24.86 5.08
C PRO A 114 7.95 -25.05 3.56
N GLY A 115 6.82 -25.08 2.85
CA GLY A 115 6.76 -25.12 1.39
C GLY A 115 6.97 -23.77 0.71
N ASN A 116 7.16 -22.69 1.48
CA ASN A 116 7.48 -21.39 0.92
C ASN A 116 8.86 -21.42 0.24
N SER A 117 8.87 -21.30 -1.08
CA SER A 117 10.07 -21.35 -1.91
C SER A 117 10.77 -20.00 -2.08
N SER A 118 10.17 -18.91 -1.58
CA SER A 118 10.75 -17.56 -1.67
C SER A 118 10.21 -16.65 -0.56
N THR A 119 11.11 -15.99 0.16
CA THR A 119 10.74 -14.91 1.09
C THR A 119 10.56 -13.56 0.42
N VAL A 120 10.66 -13.50 -0.92
CA VAL A 120 10.48 -12.28 -1.70
C VAL A 120 9.06 -12.23 -2.22
N ILE A 121 8.33 -11.17 -1.86
CA ILE A 121 7.02 -10.87 -2.44
C ILE A 121 7.20 -10.63 -3.95
N PRO A 122 6.43 -11.28 -4.85
CA PRO A 122 6.56 -11.09 -6.28
C PRO A 122 6.44 -9.60 -6.68
N LYS A 123 7.25 -9.18 -7.65
CA LYS A 123 7.30 -7.81 -8.19
C LYS A 123 6.42 -7.63 -9.43
N ARG A 124 6.13 -8.73 -10.13
CA ARG A 124 5.29 -8.75 -11.32
C ARG A 124 4.69 -10.13 -11.58
N LEU A 125 3.66 -10.17 -12.41
CA LEU A 125 3.19 -11.40 -13.02
C LEU A 125 4.03 -11.72 -14.25
N LEU A 126 4.16 -13.01 -14.55
CA LEU A 126 4.77 -13.48 -15.78
C LEU A 126 3.80 -13.26 -16.96
N TYR A 127 4.36 -13.11 -18.16
CA TYR A 127 3.54 -13.21 -19.36
C TYR A 127 2.96 -14.62 -19.48
N PRO A 128 1.76 -14.78 -20.06
CA PRO A 128 1.19 -16.11 -20.26
C PRO A 128 2.07 -16.92 -21.22
N GLN A 129 2.10 -18.25 -21.05
CA GLN A 129 2.90 -19.16 -21.87
C GLN A 129 2.65 -18.98 -23.38
N ALA A 130 1.43 -18.60 -23.76
CA ALA A 130 1.07 -18.34 -25.15
C ALA A 130 1.94 -17.24 -25.80
N GLU A 131 2.35 -16.21 -25.07
CA GLU A 131 3.21 -15.14 -25.60
C GLU A 131 4.62 -15.68 -25.93
N TYR A 132 5.14 -16.61 -25.13
CA TYR A 132 6.42 -17.27 -25.42
C TYR A 132 6.33 -18.20 -26.65
N ASN A 133 5.16 -18.79 -26.90
CA ASN A 133 4.96 -19.71 -28.02
C ASN A 133 4.65 -18.99 -29.34
N TYR A 134 3.86 -17.91 -29.29
CA TYR A 134 3.30 -17.27 -30.49
C TYR A 134 3.82 -15.84 -30.73
N ASN A 135 4.51 -15.24 -29.76
CA ASN A 135 5.03 -13.86 -29.83
C ASN A 135 6.49 -13.76 -29.33
N ALA A 136 7.26 -14.84 -29.55
CA ALA A 136 8.58 -15.04 -28.94
C ALA A 136 9.57 -13.89 -29.17
N ALA A 137 9.56 -13.25 -30.35
CA ALA A 137 10.46 -12.15 -30.65
C ALA A 137 10.21 -10.92 -29.76
N ASN A 138 8.95 -10.56 -29.53
CA ASN A 138 8.59 -9.42 -28.69
C ASN A 138 8.82 -9.72 -27.20
N VAL A 139 8.52 -10.95 -26.76
CA VAL A 139 8.82 -11.36 -25.38
C VAL A 139 10.32 -11.43 -25.13
N GLY A 140 11.08 -11.97 -26.09
CA GLY A 140 12.54 -12.03 -26.02
C GLY A 140 13.19 -10.64 -25.93
N ALA A 141 12.60 -9.64 -26.58
CA ALA A 141 13.05 -8.24 -26.47
C ALA A 141 12.88 -7.65 -25.06
N GLN A 142 12.05 -8.25 -24.20
CA GLN A 142 11.91 -7.86 -22.79
C GLN A 142 12.97 -8.51 -21.87
N GLY A 143 13.78 -9.42 -22.41
CA GLY A 143 14.81 -10.17 -21.67
C GLY A 143 14.27 -11.32 -20.82
N THR A 144 15.14 -11.89 -19.98
CA THR A 144 14.77 -12.96 -19.05
C THR A 144 14.03 -12.38 -17.85
N ILE A 145 12.72 -12.61 -17.79
CA ILE A 145 11.84 -12.10 -16.73
C ILE A 145 11.80 -13.06 -15.55
N SER A 146 12.00 -12.52 -14.36
CA SER A 146 11.73 -13.18 -13.08
C SER A 146 10.64 -12.43 -12.34
N GLN A 147 9.65 -13.16 -11.83
CA GLN A 147 8.58 -12.59 -11.00
C GLN A 147 9.10 -12.02 -9.66
N PHE A 148 10.29 -12.41 -9.21
CA PHE A 148 10.86 -11.99 -7.92
C PHE A 148 11.90 -10.86 -8.04
N THR A 149 12.54 -10.70 -9.19
CA THR A 149 13.66 -9.74 -9.35
C THR A 149 13.45 -8.73 -10.46
N SER A 150 12.65 -9.04 -11.50
CA SER A 150 12.38 -8.10 -12.58
C SER A 150 11.27 -7.12 -12.18
N LYS A 151 11.64 -5.86 -11.98
CA LYS A 151 10.73 -4.76 -11.66
C LYS A 151 9.88 -4.34 -12.87
N VAL A 152 8.70 -3.79 -12.61
CA VAL A 152 7.99 -2.96 -13.61
C VAL A 152 8.57 -1.54 -13.60
N PHE A 153 8.36 -0.75 -14.66
CA PHE A 153 9.10 0.49 -14.86
C PHE A 153 8.95 1.54 -13.74
N TRP A 154 7.84 1.51 -12.99
CA TRP A 154 7.53 2.42 -11.89
C TRP A 154 7.83 1.85 -10.50
N ASP A 155 8.22 0.57 -10.42
CA ASP A 155 8.45 -0.13 -9.16
C ASP A 155 9.78 0.31 -8.55
N LEU A 156 9.73 0.83 -7.33
CA LEU A 156 10.89 1.33 -6.60
C LEU A 156 11.53 0.23 -5.74
N ASN A 157 10.83 -0.86 -5.44
CA ASN A 157 11.24 -1.89 -4.46
C ASN A 157 11.76 -3.18 -5.10
#